data_AF-A0A3N9PDU3-F1
#
_entry.id   AF-A0A3N9PDU3-F1
#
_cell.length_a   1.000
_cell.length_b   1.000
_cell.length_c   1.000
_cell.angle_alpha   90.00
_cell.angle_beta   90.00
_cell.angle_gamma   90.00
#
_symmetry.space_group_name_H-M   'P 1'
#
loop_
_entity.id
_entity.type
_entity.pdbx_description
1 polymer ?
#
loop_
_entity_poly.entity_id
_entity_poly.type
_entity_poly.pdbx_seq_one_letter_code
_entity_poly.pdbx_strand_id
1 'polypeptide(L)'
;MTGHLEEQLSAYMDEELSDDERRQIEAHLEICESCQVLLEELLTLQSNITRTYEEIQGPADFEIRVMQVIADRQEPAAAGKGWIFVPLLSFMALGLLWFAAGAILMKLINGFLKLVVALVYMASHFVSGVPVLSGAVVVLSLIILSTSVYSLRRLLQASTS
;
A
#
# COMPACT_ATOMS: atom_id res chain seq x y z
N MET A 1 32.66 47.21 -30.76
CA MET A 1 31.70 46.21 -31.27
C MET A 1 30.39 46.95 -31.48
N THR A 2 30.25 47.60 -32.64
CA THR A 2 29.10 48.45 -32.99
C THR A 2 28.24 47.68 -33.99
N GLY A 3 27.56 46.65 -33.49
CA GLY A 3 26.48 45.99 -34.21
C GLY A 3 25.18 46.42 -33.55
N HIS A 4 24.24 46.95 -34.32
CA HIS A 4 22.89 47.19 -33.83
C HIS A 4 22.27 45.83 -33.44
N LEU A 5 21.71 45.74 -32.23
CA LEU A 5 21.13 44.51 -31.67
C LEU A 5 19.63 44.40 -32.01
N GLU A 6 19.24 44.84 -33.21
CA GLU A 6 17.85 44.95 -33.64
C GLU A 6 17.09 43.63 -33.55
N GLU A 7 17.75 42.53 -33.93
CA GLU A 7 17.19 41.18 -33.87
C GLU A 7 16.91 40.72 -32.42
N GLN A 8 17.61 41.27 -31.43
CA GLN A 8 17.44 40.92 -30.02
C GLN A 8 16.41 41.78 -29.29
N LEU A 9 15.94 42.89 -29.89
CA LEU A 9 14.90 43.74 -29.30
C LEU A 9 13.55 43.02 -29.24
N SER A 10 13.23 42.16 -30.21
CA SER A 10 12.03 41.31 -30.15
C SER A 10 12.10 40.34 -28.98
N ALA A 11 13.21 39.60 -28.86
CA ALA A 11 13.42 38.67 -27.75
C ALA A 11 13.45 39.38 -26.38
N TYR A 12 13.95 40.62 -26.32
CA TYR A 12 13.86 41.46 -25.13
C TYR A 12 12.41 41.78 -24.76
N MET A 13 11.57 42.11 -25.75
CA MET A 13 10.15 42.42 -25.55
C MET A 13 9.33 41.20 -25.13
N ASP A 14 9.70 40.01 -25.61
CA ASP A 14 9.05 38.73 -25.31
C ASP A 14 9.58 38.06 -24.03
N GLU A 15 10.50 38.72 -23.29
CA GLU A 15 11.17 38.19 -22.08
C GLU A 15 11.95 36.88 -22.31
N GLU A 16 12.45 36.65 -23.52
CA GLU A 16 13.17 35.41 -23.90
C GLU A 16 14.70 35.50 -23.71
N LEU A 17 15.23 36.67 -23.34
CA LEU A 17 16.66 36.87 -23.11
C LEU A 17 17.11 36.39 -21.72
N SER A 18 18.33 35.88 -21.62
CA SER A 18 18.97 35.64 -20.32
C SER A 18 19.30 36.94 -19.60
N ASP A 19 19.51 36.88 -18.28
CA ASP A 19 19.83 38.05 -17.45
C ASP A 19 21.10 38.81 -17.89
N ASP A 20 22.08 38.10 -18.45
CA ASP A 20 23.33 38.68 -18.97
C ASP A 20 23.12 39.40 -20.31
N GLU A 21 22.29 38.85 -21.19
CA GLU A 21 21.95 39.44 -22.50
C GLU A 21 21.04 40.65 -22.32
N ARG A 22 20.07 40.54 -21.42
CA ARG A 22 19.16 41.62 -21.06
C ARG A 22 19.91 42.86 -20.58
N ARG A 23 20.88 42.69 -19.67
CA ARG A 23 21.73 43.80 -19.19
C ARG A 23 22.55 44.45 -20.29
N GLN A 24 23.02 43.68 -21.28
CA GLN A 24 23.75 44.23 -22.43
C GLN A 24 22.84 45.07 -23.33
N ILE A 25 21.60 44.62 -23.56
CA ILE A 25 20.59 45.37 -24.32
C ILE A 25 20.19 46.64 -23.59
N GLU A 26 19.93 46.58 -22.29
CA GLU A 26 19.59 47.76 -21.48
C GLU A 26 20.73 48.81 -21.52
N ALA A 27 21.99 48.38 -21.34
CA ALA A 27 23.14 49.26 -21.47
C ALA A 27 23.32 49.85 -22.88
N HIS A 28 22.95 49.10 -23.93
CA HIS A 28 22.97 49.60 -25.30
C HIS A 28 21.85 50.62 -25.54
N LEU A 29 20.65 50.37 -25.01
CA LEU A 29 19.51 51.27 -25.10
C LEU A 29 19.80 52.60 -24.42
N GLU A 30 20.58 52.65 -23.33
CA GLU A 30 20.96 53.93 -22.69
C GLU A 30 21.78 54.87 -23.61
N ILE A 31 22.45 54.33 -24.63
CA ILE A 31 23.44 55.07 -25.44
C ILE A 31 22.97 55.22 -26.91
N CYS A 32 22.09 54.34 -27.39
CA CYS A 32 21.70 54.28 -28.80
C CYS A 32 20.25 54.74 -29.03
N GLU A 33 20.09 55.99 -29.49
CA GLU A 33 18.78 56.58 -29.81
C GLU A 33 18.01 55.82 -30.90
N SER A 34 18.69 55.29 -31.92
CA SER A 34 18.02 54.54 -33.00
C SER A 34 17.38 53.25 -32.50
N CYS A 35 18.03 52.56 -31.55
CA CYS A 35 17.48 51.35 -30.94
C CYS A 35 16.35 51.66 -29.95
N GLN A 36 16.37 52.82 -29.29
CA GLN A 36 15.23 53.28 -28.48
C GLN A 36 14.00 53.55 -29.35
N VAL A 37 14.18 54.25 -30.48
CA VAL A 37 13.09 54.52 -31.43
C VAL A 37 12.51 53.22 -31.98
N LEU A 38 13.36 52.27 -32.38
CA LEU A 38 12.90 50.97 -32.87
C LEU A 38 12.11 50.19 -31.79
N LEU A 39 12.56 50.22 -30.54
CA LEU A 39 11.83 49.58 -29.43
C LEU A 39 10.45 50.22 -29.21
N GLU A 40 10.35 51.56 -29.29
CA GLU A 40 9.07 52.26 -29.18
C GLU A 40 8.14 51.94 -30.36
N GLU A 41 8.67 51.82 -31.58
CA GLU A 41 7.92 51.35 -32.75
C GLU A 41 7.36 49.92 -32.56
N LEU A 42 8.16 49.02 -31.99
CA LEU A 42 7.72 47.65 -31.69
C LEU A 42 6.62 47.62 -30.61
N LEU A 43 6.79 48.39 -29.53
CA LEU A 43 5.79 48.50 -28.45
C LEU A 43 4.48 49.11 -28.94
N THR A 44 4.54 50.13 -29.79
CA THR A 44 3.34 50.73 -30.38
C THR A 44 2.63 49.74 -31.30
N LEU A 45 3.36 48.99 -32.13
CA LEU A 45 2.77 47.91 -32.94
C LEU A 45 2.10 46.84 -32.08
N GLN A 46 2.76 46.35 -31.01
CA GLN A 46 2.18 45.38 -30.09
C GLN A 46 0.87 45.90 -29.49
N SER A 47 0.87 47.15 -29.00
CA SER A 47 -0.33 47.77 -28.41
C SER A 47 -1.49 47.90 -29.42
N ASN A 48 -1.19 48.24 -30.67
CA ASN A 48 -2.17 48.36 -31.74
C ASN A 48 -2.77 47.00 -32.09
N ILE A 49 -1.95 45.95 -32.15
CA ILE A 49 -2.42 44.57 -32.35
C ILE A 49 -3.32 44.18 -31.17
N THR A 50 -2.86 44.28 -29.92
CA THR A 50 -3.66 43.89 -28.76
C THR A 50 -5.03 44.59 -28.75
N ARG A 51 -5.08 45.90 -28.98
CA ARG A 51 -6.34 46.65 -29.07
C ARG A 51 -7.24 46.16 -30.21
N THR A 52 -6.67 45.84 -31.37
CA THR A 52 -7.44 45.37 -32.53
C THR A 52 -8.04 43.97 -32.29
N TYR A 53 -7.35 43.13 -31.52
CA TYR A 53 -7.73 41.74 -31.31
C TYR A 53 -8.46 41.49 -29.98
N GLU A 54 -8.54 42.47 -29.08
CA GLU A 54 -9.32 42.41 -27.83
C GLU A 54 -10.82 42.09 -28.06
N GLU A 55 -11.37 42.47 -29.22
CA GLU A 55 -12.77 42.21 -29.57
C GLU A 55 -13.01 40.78 -30.09
N ILE A 56 -11.96 40.02 -30.41
CA ILE A 56 -12.09 38.66 -30.93
C ILE A 56 -12.35 37.69 -29.79
N GLN A 57 -13.63 37.44 -29.52
CA GLN A 57 -14.03 36.37 -28.62
C GLN A 57 -13.81 35.01 -29.32
N GLY A 58 -13.12 34.10 -28.63
CA GLY A 58 -12.98 32.72 -29.07
C GLY A 58 -14.34 32.00 -29.15
N PRO A 59 -14.43 30.86 -29.86
CA PRO A 59 -15.65 30.06 -29.89
C PRO A 59 -16.11 29.71 -28.46
N ALA A 60 -17.42 29.79 -28.19
CA ALA A 60 -17.98 29.58 -26.84
C ALA A 60 -17.64 28.20 -26.24
N ASP A 61 -17.31 27.23 -27.08
CA ASP A 61 -16.98 25.85 -26.71
C ASP A 61 -15.45 25.58 -26.74
N PHE A 62 -14.60 26.58 -26.93
CA PHE A 62 -13.15 26.41 -27.00
C PHE A 62 -12.59 25.76 -25.74
N GLU A 63 -12.94 26.30 -24.57
CA GLU A 63 -12.50 25.75 -23.28
C GLU A 63 -12.97 24.30 -23.09
N ILE A 64 -14.23 24.02 -23.45
CA ILE A 64 -14.81 22.67 -23.35
C ILE A 64 -14.02 21.69 -24.22
N ARG A 65 -13.75 22.05 -25.48
CA ARG A 65 -12.98 21.21 -26.40
C ARG A 65 -11.55 20.97 -25.91
N VAL A 66 -10.89 21.99 -25.36
CA VAL A 66 -9.53 21.85 -24.82
C VAL A 66 -9.53 20.91 -23.61
N MET A 67 -10.47 21.09 -22.68
CA MET A 67 -10.58 20.23 -21.50
C MET A 67 -10.91 18.79 -21.86
N GLN A 68 -11.73 18.56 -22.89
CA GLN A 68 -11.98 17.22 -23.41
C GLN A 68 -10.71 16.56 -23.96
N VAL A 69 -9.91 17.28 -24.76
CA VAL A 69 -8.65 16.73 -25.30
C VAL A 69 -7.64 16.43 -24.18
N ILE A 70 -7.57 17.27 -23.15
CA ILE A 70 -6.68 17.01 -22.00
C ILE A 70 -7.14 15.77 -21.23
N ALA A 71 -8.44 15.65 -20.97
CA ALA A 71 -9.02 14.49 -20.29
C ALA A 71 -8.80 13.19 -21.08
N ASP A 72 -8.95 13.24 -22.41
CA ASP A 72 -8.74 12.08 -23.30
C ASP A 72 -7.26 11.68 -23.39
N ARG A 73 -6.33 12.65 -23.28
CA ARG A 73 -4.88 12.36 -23.21
C ARG A 73 -4.44 11.88 -21.83
N GLN A 74 -5.15 12.26 -20.77
CA GLN A 74 -5.07 11.61 -19.46
C GLN A 74 -5.90 10.33 -19.47
N GLU A 75 -5.55 9.39 -20.35
CA GLU A 75 -5.96 8.00 -20.18
C GLU A 75 -5.66 7.63 -18.71
N PRO A 76 -6.68 7.25 -17.89
CA PRO A 76 -6.45 6.86 -16.52
C PRO A 76 -5.52 5.66 -16.59
N ALA A 77 -4.26 5.84 -16.16
CA ALA A 77 -3.18 4.86 -16.27
C ALA A 77 -3.76 3.46 -16.22
N ALA A 78 -3.94 2.85 -17.40
CA ALA A 78 -4.87 1.75 -17.58
C ALA A 78 -4.52 0.71 -16.51
N ALA A 79 -5.39 0.58 -15.50
CA ALA A 79 -5.27 -0.44 -14.49
C ALA A 79 -5.42 -1.74 -15.27
N GLY A 80 -4.28 -2.28 -15.69
CA GLY A 80 -4.22 -3.26 -16.74
C GLY A 80 -5.10 -4.44 -16.38
N LYS A 81 -5.65 -5.09 -17.40
CA LYS A 81 -6.50 -6.29 -17.32
C LYS A 81 -6.04 -7.33 -16.26
N GLY A 82 -4.75 -7.30 -15.87
CA GLY A 82 -4.16 -8.00 -14.73
C GLY A 82 -4.81 -7.80 -13.35
N TRP A 83 -5.46 -6.68 -13.03
CA TRP A 83 -6.01 -6.46 -11.68
C TRP A 83 -7.17 -7.42 -11.32
N ILE A 84 -7.87 -7.93 -12.34
CA ILE A 84 -8.94 -8.94 -12.18
C ILE A 84 -8.36 -10.33 -11.86
N PHE A 85 -7.14 -10.62 -12.32
CA PHE A 85 -6.49 -11.92 -12.08
C PHE A 85 -5.84 -12.00 -10.68
N VAL A 86 -5.57 -10.87 -10.04
CA VAL A 86 -5.01 -10.82 -8.67
C VAL A 86 -5.91 -11.50 -7.62
N PRO A 87 -7.21 -11.18 -7.49
CA PRO A 87 -8.08 -11.84 -6.51
C PRO A 87 -8.25 -13.33 -6.84
N LEU A 88 -8.39 -13.69 -8.13
CA LEU A 88 -8.52 -15.08 -8.57
C LEU A 88 -7.32 -15.93 -8.13
N LEU A 89 -6.10 -15.43 -8.35
CA LEU A 89 -4.87 -16.13 -8.00
C LEU A 89 -4.66 -16.20 -6.48
N SER A 90 -5.07 -15.15 -5.76
CA SER A 90 -5.05 -15.12 -4.29
C SER A 90 -5.99 -16.17 -3.67
N PHE A 91 -7.23 -16.27 -4.16
CA PHE A 91 -8.18 -17.32 -3.71
C PHE A 91 -7.65 -18.72 -4.00
N MET A 92 -7.06 -18.94 -5.17
CA MET A 92 -6.48 -20.24 -5.54
C MET A 92 -5.32 -20.62 -4.62
N ALA A 93 -4.42 -19.68 -4.30
CA ALA A 93 -3.30 -19.91 -3.39
C ALA A 93 -3.76 -20.21 -1.95
N LEU A 94 -4.75 -19.48 -1.44
CA LEU A 94 -5.34 -19.72 -0.12
C LEU A 94 -6.01 -21.09 -0.02
N GLY A 95 -6.75 -21.49 -1.07
CA GLY A 95 -7.38 -22.81 -1.13
C GLY A 95 -6.36 -23.95 -1.10
N LEU A 96 -5.28 -23.84 -1.88
CA LEU A 96 -4.18 -24.81 -1.88
C LEU A 96 -3.49 -24.91 -0.52
N LEU A 97 -3.21 -23.77 0.12
CA LEU A 97 -2.61 -23.71 1.45
C LEU A 97 -3.50 -24.38 2.51
N TRP A 98 -4.79 -24.09 2.49
CA TRP A 98 -5.76 -24.71 3.40
C TRP A 98 -5.84 -26.22 3.21
N PHE A 99 -5.89 -26.69 1.97
CA PHE A 99 -5.96 -28.12 1.66
C PHE A 99 -4.70 -28.87 2.14
N ALA A 100 -3.51 -28.31 1.88
CA ALA A 100 -2.26 -28.89 2.33
C ALA A 100 -2.16 -28.92 3.87
N ALA A 101 -2.50 -27.83 4.54
CA ALA A 101 -2.50 -27.75 6.00
C ALA A 101 -3.50 -28.72 6.63
N GLY A 102 -4.70 -28.83 6.07
CA GLY A 102 -5.73 -29.77 6.51
C GLY A 102 -5.29 -31.24 6.40
N ALA A 103 -4.61 -31.61 5.31
CA ALA A 103 -4.09 -32.97 5.12
C ALA A 103 -3.02 -33.34 6.17
N ILE A 104 -2.15 -32.39 6.52
CA ILE A 104 -1.13 -32.58 7.57
C ILE A 104 -1.80 -32.73 8.94
N LEU A 105 -2.77 -31.87 9.24
CA LEU A 105 -3.50 -31.92 10.51
C LEU A 105 -4.26 -33.24 10.70
N MET A 106 -4.92 -33.74 9.65
CA MET A 106 -5.61 -35.03 9.68
C MET A 106 -4.65 -36.20 9.92
N LYS A 107 -3.45 -36.17 9.32
CA LYS A 107 -2.42 -37.19 9.59
C LYS A 107 -1.93 -37.15 11.04
N LEU A 108 -1.71 -35.96 11.58
CA LEU A 108 -1.33 -35.76 12.99
C LEU A 108 -2.40 -36.33 13.94
N ILE A 109 -3.68 -36.00 13.72
CA ILE A 109 -4.79 -36.50 14.53
C ILE A 109 -4.88 -38.02 14.47
N ASN A 110 -4.79 -38.62 13.28
CA ASN A 110 -4.84 -40.07 13.13
C ASN A 110 -3.65 -40.76 13.81
N GLY A 111 -2.44 -40.21 13.66
CA GLY A 111 -1.24 -40.71 14.34
C GLY A 111 -1.38 -40.65 15.87
N PHE A 112 -1.88 -39.52 16.39
CA PHE A 112 -2.12 -39.34 17.81
C PHE A 112 -3.18 -40.33 18.34
N LEU A 113 -4.29 -40.51 17.62
CA LEU A 113 -5.33 -41.47 18.00
C LEU A 113 -4.80 -42.90 18.05
N LYS A 114 -3.99 -43.31 17.05
CA LYS A 114 -3.33 -44.63 17.06
C LYS A 114 -2.39 -44.80 18.25
N LEU A 115 -1.63 -43.76 18.61
CA LEU A 115 -0.75 -43.77 19.76
C LEU A 115 -1.55 -43.96 21.06
N VAL A 116 -2.63 -43.21 21.23
CA VAL A 116 -3.52 -43.34 22.40
C VAL A 116 -4.11 -44.75 22.48
N VAL A 117 -4.63 -45.29 21.37
CA VAL A 117 -5.17 -46.65 21.32
C VAL A 117 -4.11 -47.69 21.67
N ALA A 118 -2.89 -47.55 21.14
CA ALA A 118 -1.79 -48.46 21.46
C ALA A 118 -1.40 -48.41 22.94
N LEU A 119 -1.39 -47.21 23.54
CA LEU A 119 -1.11 -47.01 24.96
C LEU A 119 -2.19 -47.64 25.83
N VAL A 120 -3.47 -47.46 25.49
CA VAL A 120 -4.60 -48.12 26.16
C VAL A 120 -4.49 -49.64 26.04
N TYR A 121 -4.17 -50.15 24.86
CA TYR A 121 -4.02 -51.59 24.63
C TYR A 121 -2.87 -52.18 25.46
N MET A 122 -1.72 -51.50 25.50
CA MET A 122 -0.57 -51.88 26.33
C MET A 122 -0.91 -51.86 27.82
N ALA A 123 -1.59 -50.81 28.30
CA ALA A 123 -2.07 -50.74 29.68
C ALA A 123 -3.04 -51.87 30.02
N SER A 124 -3.99 -52.17 29.12
CA SER A 124 -4.94 -53.26 29.28
C SER A 124 -4.24 -54.63 29.35
N HIS A 125 -3.26 -54.87 28.49
CA HIS A 125 -2.47 -56.11 28.51
C HIS A 125 -1.61 -56.22 29.76
N PHE A 126 -1.03 -55.10 30.23
CA PHE A 126 -0.21 -55.06 31.44
C PHE A 126 -1.03 -55.36 32.71
N VAL A 127 -2.24 -54.78 32.82
CA VAL A 127 -3.19 -55.07 33.91
C VAL A 127 -3.56 -56.56 33.92
N SER A 128 -3.74 -57.15 32.74
CA SER A 128 -4.07 -58.58 32.61
C SER A 128 -2.87 -59.50 32.90
N GLY A 129 -1.65 -59.04 32.62
CA GLY A 129 -0.41 -59.82 32.82
C GLY A 129 0.07 -59.88 34.27
N VAL A 130 -0.27 -58.88 35.11
CA VAL A 130 0.16 -58.83 36.51
C VAL A 130 -1.01 -58.45 37.44
N PRO A 131 -2.02 -59.34 37.59
CA PRO A 131 -3.27 -59.03 38.28
C PRO A 131 -3.09 -58.74 39.79
N VAL A 132 -2.09 -59.34 40.43
CA VAL A 132 -1.81 -59.14 41.86
C VAL A 132 -1.29 -57.72 42.15
N LEU A 133 -0.38 -57.21 41.31
CA LEU A 133 0.18 -55.87 41.46
C LEU A 133 -0.86 -54.78 41.16
N SER A 134 -1.66 -54.95 40.10
CA SER A 134 -2.72 -54.00 39.76
C SER A 134 -3.80 -53.92 40.85
N GLY A 135 -4.23 -55.08 41.38
CA GLY A 135 -5.15 -55.13 42.51
C GLY A 135 -4.61 -54.45 43.77
N ALA A 136 -3.34 -54.69 44.12
CA ALA A 136 -2.70 -54.07 45.27
C ALA A 136 -2.64 -52.53 45.17
N VAL A 137 -2.33 -52.00 43.97
CA VAL A 137 -2.31 -50.54 43.72
C VAL A 137 -3.71 -49.93 43.89
N VAL A 138 -4.77 -50.59 43.40
CA VAL A 138 -6.15 -50.11 43.56
C VAL A 138 -6.56 -50.09 45.03
N VAL A 139 -6.30 -51.18 45.76
CA VAL A 139 -6.62 -51.26 47.20
C VAL A 139 -5.89 -50.18 47.99
N LEU A 140 -4.59 -50.00 47.74
CA LEU A 140 -3.78 -48.99 48.42
C LEU A 140 -4.27 -47.57 48.09
N SER A 141 -4.67 -47.32 46.84
CA SER A 141 -5.28 -46.06 46.42
C SER A 141 -6.60 -45.76 47.14
N LEU A 142 -7.46 -46.78 47.35
CA LEU A 142 -8.70 -46.63 48.13
C LEU A 142 -8.43 -46.35 49.61
N ILE A 143 -7.40 -46.97 50.20
CA ILE A 143 -6.98 -46.68 51.57
C ILE A 143 -6.51 -45.22 51.68
N ILE A 144 -5.71 -44.73 50.73
CA ILE A 144 -5.26 -43.32 50.72
C ILE A 144 -6.44 -42.37 50.55
N LEU A 145 -7.35 -42.63 49.61
CA LEU A 145 -8.51 -41.76 49.39
C LEU A 145 -9.45 -41.73 50.60
N SER A 146 -9.73 -42.89 51.21
CA SER A 146 -10.58 -42.96 52.40
C SER A 146 -9.96 -42.24 53.60
N THR A 147 -8.66 -42.42 53.84
CA THR A 147 -7.94 -41.70 54.90
C THR A 147 -7.86 -40.19 54.63
N SER A 148 -7.66 -39.78 53.38
CA SER A 148 -7.69 -38.38 52.95
C SER A 148 -9.06 -37.74 53.21
N VAL A 149 -10.15 -38.38 52.78
CA VAL A 149 -11.52 -37.90 53.02
C VAL A 149 -11.85 -37.87 54.50
N TYR A 150 -11.45 -38.88 55.27
CA TYR A 150 -11.64 -38.91 56.73
C TYR A 150 -10.91 -37.76 57.42
N SER A 151 -9.65 -37.52 57.05
CA SER A 151 -8.84 -36.41 57.55
C SER A 151 -9.49 -35.06 57.22
N LEU A 152 -9.95 -34.88 55.98
CA LEU A 152 -10.63 -33.65 55.54
C LEU A 152 -11.92 -33.39 56.32
N ARG A 153 -12.74 -34.43 56.52
CA ARG A 153 -13.98 -34.32 57.31
C ARG A 153 -13.70 -33.97 58.77
N ARG A 154 -12.67 -34.60 59.36
CA ARG A 154 -12.26 -34.34 60.73
C ARG A 154 -11.76 -32.89 60.92
N LEU A 155 -10.98 -32.37 59.97
CA LEU A 155 -10.49 -30.99 60.02
C LEU A 155 -11.63 -29.98 59.87
N LEU A 156 -12.58 -30.24 58.96
CA LEU A 156 -13.74 -29.36 58.77
C LEU A 156 -14.61 -29.30 60.04
N GLN A 157 -14.85 -30.44 60.70
CA GLN A 157 -15.61 -30.48 61.97
C GLN A 157 -14.90 -29.74 63.11
N ALA A 158 -13.57 -29.82 63.18
CA ALA A 158 -12.77 -29.12 64.19
C ALA A 158 -12.69 -27.60 63.97
N SER A 159 -12.86 -27.11 62.72
CA SER A 159 -12.90 -25.67 62.41
C SER A 159 -14.25 -25.00 62.65
N THR A 160 -15.31 -25.78 62.87
CA THR A 160 -16.68 -25.29 63.08
C THR A 160 -17.12 -25.28 64.56
N SER A 161 -16.24 -25.66 65.48
CA SER A 161 -16.41 -25.50 66.95
C SER A 161 -15.51 -24.39 67.46
#